data_AF-A0A497D5Q0-F1
#
_entry.id   AF-A0A497D5Q0-F1
#
_cell.length_a   1.000
_cell.length_b   1.000
_cell.length_c   1.000
_cell.angle_alpha   90.00
_cell.angle_beta   90.00
_cell.angle_gamma   90.00
#
_symmetry.space_group_name_H-M   'P 1'
#
loop_
_entity.id
_entity.type
_entity.pdbx_description
1 polymer ?
#
loop_
_entity_poly.entity_id
_entity_poly.type
_entity_poly.pdbx_seq_one_letter_code
_entity_poly.pdbx_strand_id
1 'polypeptide(L)'
;PPSPAHLKYTETRVWSIFRRAAPSQNFSPDYHRGIPGARPYPLYIKPDRKLSTEAVFSLVRDHYEGTDFDMTTGPAAGPAGNPNRPRPLEWETDGKTYSWERPVSTYNTAFSFVAQLRSYLHDEVGGLLWYGVDDTYTSCYFPIYCSVTSIPKAYAVGDMSHYSAKSAWWAFNFAANYANGRYQDMVADIRKVQKELETGFLKNQPVAEQQALAMKGEERIAFLTHYTDSLGNLVHQRWVELGNSLVTKYNDGYVKDSAMRVQPKAYPEEWLKYIIRQEPKKYLINK
;
A
#
# COMPACT_ATOMS: atom_id res chain seq x y z
N PRO A 1 -17.09 -11.93 -24.76
CA PRO A 1 -16.85 -10.66 -24.02
C PRO A 1 -16.85 -10.90 -22.49
N PRO A 2 -15.97 -10.22 -21.75
CA PRO A 2 -16.00 -10.26 -20.28
C PRO A 2 -17.35 -9.75 -19.76
N SER A 3 -17.82 -10.31 -18.65
CA SER A 3 -19.03 -9.83 -17.98
C SER A 3 -18.80 -8.46 -17.34
N PRO A 4 -19.84 -7.64 -17.10
CA PRO A 4 -19.69 -6.39 -16.35
C PRO A 4 -19.04 -6.56 -14.97
N ALA A 5 -19.34 -7.66 -14.28
CA ALA A 5 -18.71 -8.01 -13.00
C ALA A 5 -17.20 -8.25 -13.16
N HIS A 6 -16.78 -9.00 -14.19
CA HIS A 6 -15.38 -9.21 -14.52
C HIS A 6 -14.69 -7.87 -14.80
N LEU A 7 -15.28 -7.02 -15.67
CA LEU A 7 -14.73 -5.71 -16.02
C LEU A 7 -14.52 -4.83 -14.78
N LYS A 8 -15.50 -4.76 -13.88
CA LYS A 8 -15.38 -4.00 -12.63
C LYS A 8 -14.26 -4.54 -11.73
N TYR A 9 -14.08 -5.86 -11.66
CA TYR A 9 -13.05 -6.50 -10.85
C TYR A 9 -11.63 -6.33 -11.41
N THR A 10 -11.46 -6.28 -12.73
CA THR A 10 -10.14 -6.23 -13.39
C THR A 10 -9.78 -4.87 -13.96
N GLU A 11 -10.65 -4.30 -14.79
CA GLU A 11 -10.33 -3.14 -15.63
C GLU A 11 -10.28 -1.84 -14.82
N THR A 12 -10.93 -1.76 -13.66
CA THR A 12 -10.82 -0.59 -12.78
C THR A 12 -9.36 -0.38 -12.33
N ARG A 13 -8.61 -1.46 -12.10
CA ARG A 13 -7.18 -1.41 -11.74
C ARG A 13 -6.31 -0.94 -12.90
N VAL A 14 -6.59 -1.44 -14.11
CA VAL A 14 -5.91 -1.02 -15.35
C VAL A 14 -6.14 0.47 -15.57
N TRP A 15 -7.40 0.90 -15.52
CA TRP A 15 -7.79 2.31 -15.63
C TRP A 15 -7.07 3.20 -14.63
N SER A 16 -6.99 2.79 -13.35
CA SER A 16 -6.33 3.60 -12.32
C SER A 16 -4.82 3.74 -12.54
N ILE A 17 -4.15 2.66 -12.96
CA ILE A 17 -2.72 2.74 -13.31
C ILE A 17 -2.53 3.66 -14.53
N PHE A 18 -3.37 3.52 -15.54
CA PHE A 18 -3.26 4.29 -16.79
C PHE A 18 -3.49 5.78 -16.58
N ARG A 19 -4.56 6.18 -15.87
CA ARG A 19 -4.84 7.60 -15.59
C ARG A 19 -3.72 8.26 -14.77
N ARG A 20 -2.98 7.48 -13.95
CA ARG A 20 -1.89 7.98 -13.11
C ARG A 20 -0.55 8.04 -13.85
N ALA A 21 -0.32 7.11 -14.78
CA ALA A 21 0.89 7.09 -15.62
C ALA A 21 0.80 8.04 -16.82
N ALA A 22 -0.39 8.22 -17.40
CA ALA A 22 -0.65 9.05 -18.57
C ALA A 22 -1.94 9.89 -18.42
N PRO A 23 -2.00 10.82 -17.46
CA PRO A 23 -3.18 11.65 -17.22
C PRO A 23 -3.63 12.44 -18.47
N SER A 24 -2.72 12.82 -19.37
CA SER A 24 -3.05 13.52 -20.61
C SER A 24 -3.99 12.73 -21.54
N GLN A 25 -4.02 11.40 -21.43
CA GLN A 25 -4.85 10.54 -22.27
C GLN A 25 -6.31 10.47 -21.81
N ASN A 26 -6.62 10.92 -20.59
CA ASN A 26 -7.98 11.04 -20.04
C ASN A 26 -8.88 9.79 -20.28
N PHE A 27 -8.41 8.62 -19.87
CA PHE A 27 -9.14 7.36 -20.05
C PHE A 27 -10.51 7.39 -19.36
N SER A 28 -11.57 7.14 -20.13
CA SER A 28 -12.94 7.05 -19.60
C SER A 28 -13.12 5.82 -18.70
N PRO A 29 -13.89 5.92 -17.60
CA PRO A 29 -14.25 4.77 -16.77
C PRO A 29 -15.29 3.83 -17.40
N ASP A 30 -15.92 4.24 -18.51
CA ASP A 30 -17.07 3.53 -19.11
C ASP A 30 -16.81 2.05 -19.38
N TYR A 31 -15.60 1.70 -19.82
CA TYR A 31 -15.25 0.32 -20.13
C TYR A 31 -15.22 -0.56 -18.87
N HIS A 32 -14.53 -0.13 -17.80
CA HIS A 32 -14.51 -0.89 -16.56
C HIS A 32 -15.86 -0.86 -15.80
N ARG A 33 -16.79 0.01 -16.21
CA ARG A 33 -18.18 0.02 -15.74
C ARG A 33 -19.13 -0.80 -16.61
N GLY A 34 -18.64 -1.43 -17.68
CA GLY A 34 -19.43 -2.28 -18.55
C GLY A 34 -20.49 -1.51 -19.35
N ILE A 35 -20.28 -0.22 -19.62
CA ILE A 35 -21.20 0.59 -20.41
C ILE A 35 -21.26 0.05 -21.84
N PRO A 36 -22.46 -0.23 -22.40
CA PRO A 36 -22.59 -0.74 -23.76
C PRO A 36 -21.90 0.15 -24.80
N GLY A 37 -21.08 -0.46 -25.66
CA GLY A 37 -20.33 0.25 -26.71
C GLY A 37 -19.03 0.91 -26.25
N ALA A 38 -18.69 0.87 -24.96
CA ALA A 38 -17.40 1.35 -24.47
C ALA A 38 -16.23 0.54 -25.06
N ARG A 39 -15.17 1.24 -25.48
CA ARG A 39 -13.99 0.61 -26.07
C ARG A 39 -13.04 0.12 -24.97
N PRO A 40 -12.43 -1.07 -25.12
CA PRO A 40 -11.39 -1.55 -24.22
C PRO A 40 -10.23 -0.58 -24.09
N TYR A 41 -9.58 -0.58 -22.92
CA TYR A 41 -8.30 0.09 -22.74
C TYR A 41 -7.24 -0.52 -23.67
N PRO A 42 -6.30 0.29 -24.20
CA PRO A 42 -5.22 -0.25 -25.02
C PRO A 42 -4.34 -1.18 -24.18
N LEU A 43 -3.76 -2.20 -24.82
CA LEU A 43 -2.85 -3.12 -24.13
C LEU A 43 -1.60 -2.40 -23.59
N TYR A 44 -1.13 -1.36 -24.30
CA TYR A 44 0.04 -0.58 -23.94
C TYR A 44 -0.29 0.91 -23.97
N ILE A 45 0.33 1.65 -23.06
CA ILE A 45 0.30 3.11 -23.05
C ILE A 45 1.72 3.65 -23.01
N LYS A 46 1.88 4.88 -23.49
CA LYS A 46 3.07 5.68 -23.22
C LYS A 46 2.78 6.58 -22.00
N PRO A 47 3.53 6.47 -20.89
CA PRO A 47 3.43 7.42 -19.79
C PRO A 47 3.76 8.84 -20.27
N ASP A 48 3.14 9.84 -19.66
CA ASP A 48 3.37 11.26 -20.01
C ASP A 48 4.81 11.70 -19.71
N ARG A 49 5.45 11.02 -18.74
CA ARG A 49 6.84 11.23 -18.35
C ARG A 49 7.49 9.91 -17.97
N LYS A 50 8.83 9.87 -18.00
CA LYS A 50 9.60 8.74 -17.46
C LYS A 50 9.19 8.51 -15.99
N LEU A 51 8.93 7.26 -15.63
CA LEU A 51 8.59 6.87 -14.27
C LEU A 51 9.88 6.61 -13.49
N SER A 52 9.99 7.23 -12.31
CA SER A 52 11.00 6.85 -11.33
C SER A 52 10.59 5.56 -10.63
N THR A 53 11.54 4.88 -9.97
CA THR A 53 11.24 3.71 -9.13
C THR A 53 10.17 4.02 -8.07
N GLU A 54 10.26 5.18 -7.42
CA GLU A 54 9.27 5.66 -6.45
C GLU A 54 7.88 5.82 -7.09
N ALA A 55 7.81 6.35 -8.32
CA ALA A 55 6.54 6.45 -9.04
C ALA A 55 5.93 5.07 -9.31
N VAL A 56 6.75 4.05 -9.62
CA VAL A 56 6.27 2.67 -9.78
C VAL A 56 5.74 2.09 -8.47
N PHE A 57 6.43 2.32 -7.33
CA PHE A 57 5.90 1.93 -6.01
C PHE A 57 4.52 2.54 -5.77
N SER A 58 4.39 3.83 -6.10
CA SER A 58 3.14 4.55 -5.90
C SER A 58 1.99 3.97 -6.73
N LEU A 59 2.23 3.49 -7.95
CA LEU A 59 1.18 2.93 -8.83
C LEU A 59 0.52 1.67 -8.25
N VAL A 60 1.23 0.87 -7.48
CA VAL A 60 0.68 -0.33 -6.82
C VAL A 60 0.05 -0.06 -5.46
N ARG A 61 0.00 1.22 -5.05
CA ARG A 61 -0.53 1.72 -3.76
C ARG A 61 -1.77 2.56 -4.03
N ASP A 62 -2.84 1.91 -4.46
CA ASP A 62 -4.03 2.59 -4.97
C ASP A 62 -5.33 1.92 -4.52
N HIS A 63 -6.25 2.75 -4.04
CA HIS A 63 -7.65 2.44 -3.79
C HIS A 63 -8.57 3.44 -4.50
N TYR A 64 -8.10 3.95 -5.65
CA TYR A 64 -8.82 4.90 -6.50
C TYR A 64 -9.03 6.28 -5.89
N GLU A 65 -8.12 6.71 -5.03
CA GLU A 65 -8.21 7.99 -4.31
C GLU A 65 -8.41 9.17 -5.27
N GLY A 66 -9.33 10.07 -4.93
CA GLY A 66 -9.67 11.26 -5.72
C GLY A 66 -10.52 10.99 -6.96
N THR A 67 -11.25 9.88 -7.00
CA THR A 67 -12.15 9.50 -8.10
C THR A 67 -13.53 9.12 -7.56
N ASP A 68 -14.51 8.95 -8.45
CA ASP A 68 -15.85 8.46 -8.05
C ASP A 68 -15.82 7.02 -7.49
N PHE A 69 -14.69 6.33 -7.58
CA PHE A 69 -14.49 4.96 -7.10
C PHE A 69 -13.62 4.91 -5.84
N ASP A 70 -13.29 6.07 -5.27
CA ASP A 70 -12.46 6.22 -4.07
C ASP A 70 -13.02 5.42 -2.90
N MET A 71 -12.31 4.36 -2.53
CA MET A 71 -12.74 3.44 -1.47
C MET A 71 -12.54 4.01 -0.06
N THR A 72 -11.84 5.13 0.08
CA THR A 72 -11.58 5.78 1.38
C THR A 72 -12.69 6.74 1.81
N THR A 73 -13.70 6.93 0.96
CA THR A 73 -14.79 7.88 1.20
C THR A 73 -16.16 7.21 1.27
N GLY A 74 -17.15 7.97 1.73
CA GLY A 74 -18.54 7.56 1.75
C GLY A 74 -18.87 6.48 2.79
N PRO A 75 -20.12 5.99 2.80
CA PRO A 75 -20.60 5.14 3.88
C PRO A 75 -19.88 3.81 4.04
N ALA A 76 -19.42 3.24 2.93
CA ALA A 76 -18.70 1.97 2.93
C ALA A 76 -17.33 2.07 3.62
N ALA A 77 -16.71 3.25 3.65
CA ALA A 77 -15.41 3.47 4.30
C ALA A 77 -15.52 3.74 5.82
N GLY A 78 -16.74 4.04 6.30
CA GLY A 78 -17.02 4.37 7.68
C GLY A 78 -16.36 5.66 8.17
N PRO A 79 -16.41 5.96 9.49
CA PRO A 79 -15.80 7.17 10.06
C PRO A 79 -14.27 7.20 9.94
N ALA A 80 -13.66 6.02 9.80
CA ALA A 80 -12.22 5.86 9.74
C ALA A 80 -11.64 6.03 8.33
N GLY A 81 -12.49 6.13 7.29
CA GLY A 81 -12.07 6.23 5.89
C GLY A 81 -11.27 5.01 5.41
N ASN A 82 -11.65 3.81 5.87
CA ASN A 82 -10.94 2.58 5.61
C ASN A 82 -11.31 2.02 4.22
N PRO A 83 -10.37 1.76 3.30
CA PRO A 83 -10.65 1.20 1.98
C PRO A 83 -10.87 -0.32 1.97
N ASN A 84 -10.56 -1.03 3.04
CA ASN A 84 -10.66 -2.48 3.09
C ASN A 84 -12.12 -2.96 3.08
N ARG A 85 -12.42 -3.95 2.23
CA ARG A 85 -13.73 -4.60 2.14
C ARG A 85 -13.55 -6.10 2.33
N PRO A 86 -14.18 -6.72 3.34
CA PRO A 86 -14.08 -8.16 3.54
C PRO A 86 -14.70 -8.91 2.36
N ARG A 87 -14.17 -10.11 2.10
CA ARG A 87 -14.71 -11.02 1.09
C ARG A 87 -15.98 -11.73 1.62
N PRO A 88 -16.91 -12.15 0.73
CA PRO A 88 -16.87 -12.00 -0.73
C PRO A 88 -17.06 -10.55 -1.19
N LEU A 89 -16.48 -10.19 -2.34
CA LEU A 89 -16.62 -8.83 -2.91
C LEU A 89 -17.93 -8.66 -3.69
N GLU A 90 -18.67 -9.73 -3.92
CA GLU A 90 -19.96 -9.74 -4.61
C GLU A 90 -21.01 -10.33 -3.69
N TRP A 91 -22.24 -9.82 -3.77
CA TRP A 91 -23.38 -10.34 -3.03
C TRP A 91 -24.67 -10.17 -3.82
N GLU A 92 -25.69 -10.93 -3.46
CA GLU A 92 -27.02 -10.84 -4.05
C GLU A 92 -28.04 -10.41 -3.01
N THR A 93 -28.94 -9.51 -3.41
CA THR A 93 -30.10 -9.12 -2.61
C THR A 93 -31.20 -8.64 -3.55
N ASP A 94 -32.45 -9.03 -3.27
CA ASP A 94 -33.63 -8.70 -4.09
C ASP A 94 -33.48 -9.03 -5.58
N GLY A 95 -32.87 -10.18 -5.88
CA GLY A 95 -32.67 -10.67 -7.25
C GLY A 95 -31.66 -9.86 -8.08
N LYS A 96 -30.85 -9.01 -7.44
CA LYS A 96 -29.79 -8.22 -8.07
C LYS A 96 -28.44 -8.53 -7.46
N THR A 97 -27.41 -8.53 -8.29
CA THR A 97 -26.01 -8.69 -7.88
C THR A 97 -25.36 -7.32 -7.68
N TYR A 98 -24.63 -7.17 -6.59
CA TYR A 98 -23.88 -5.99 -6.23
C TYR A 98 -22.42 -6.38 -5.96
N SER A 99 -21.53 -5.39 -5.97
CA SER A 99 -20.13 -5.65 -5.66
C SER A 99 -19.39 -4.43 -5.10
N TRP A 100 -18.37 -4.71 -4.31
CA TRP A 100 -17.35 -3.74 -3.95
C TRP A 100 -16.35 -3.55 -5.10
N GLU A 101 -15.61 -2.45 -5.05
CA GLU A 101 -14.43 -2.32 -5.90
C GLU A 101 -13.34 -3.32 -5.44
N ARG A 102 -12.59 -3.87 -6.40
CA ARG A 102 -11.33 -4.57 -6.12
C ARG A 102 -10.19 -3.57 -6.29
N PRO A 103 -9.59 -3.02 -5.22
CA PRO A 103 -8.51 -2.03 -5.31
C PRO A 103 -7.24 -2.62 -5.94
N VAL A 104 -6.22 -1.80 -6.26
CA VAL A 104 -4.90 -2.34 -6.62
C VAL A 104 -4.22 -2.89 -5.37
N SER A 105 -4.15 -2.05 -4.33
CA SER A 105 -3.61 -2.37 -3.02
C SER A 105 -4.61 -3.16 -2.18
N THR A 106 -4.16 -4.18 -1.45
CA THR A 106 -5.07 -5.00 -0.64
C THR A 106 -4.33 -5.83 0.41
N TYR A 107 -4.97 -6.03 1.55
CA TYR A 107 -4.58 -6.98 2.61
C TYR A 107 -4.46 -8.44 2.14
N ASN A 108 -4.96 -8.79 0.95
CA ASN A 108 -4.73 -10.12 0.37
C ASN A 108 -3.32 -10.29 -0.23
N THR A 109 -2.52 -9.22 -0.31
CA THR A 109 -1.17 -9.28 -0.86
C THR A 109 -0.25 -9.99 0.14
N ALA A 110 0.31 -11.15 -0.22
CA ALA A 110 1.32 -11.79 0.61
C ALA A 110 2.65 -11.02 0.57
N PHE A 111 3.05 -10.64 -0.65
CA PHE A 111 4.23 -9.84 -0.93
C PHE A 111 4.06 -9.09 -2.25
N SER A 112 4.89 -8.08 -2.44
CA SER A 112 4.98 -7.30 -3.66
C SER A 112 6.44 -6.99 -3.97
N PHE A 113 6.76 -6.86 -5.26
CA PHE A 113 8.08 -6.40 -5.67
C PHE A 113 8.05 -5.54 -6.92
N VAL A 114 9.06 -4.69 -7.06
CA VAL A 114 9.40 -4.01 -8.31
C VAL A 114 10.79 -4.44 -8.74
N ALA A 115 10.88 -5.11 -9.89
CA ALA A 115 12.14 -5.52 -10.47
C ALA A 115 12.80 -4.35 -11.21
N GLN A 116 14.04 -4.03 -10.83
CA GLN A 116 14.87 -3.03 -11.50
C GLN A 116 16.04 -3.75 -12.17
N LEU A 117 16.03 -3.78 -13.51
CA LEU A 117 17.02 -4.49 -14.33
C LEU A 117 17.84 -3.47 -15.13
N ARG A 118 19.13 -3.35 -14.82
CA ARG A 118 20.03 -2.32 -15.37
C ARG A 118 21.22 -2.95 -16.08
N SER A 119 21.11 -3.11 -17.40
CA SER A 119 22.14 -3.74 -18.25
C SER A 119 23.44 -2.94 -18.38
N TYR A 120 23.47 -1.69 -17.92
CA TYR A 120 24.66 -0.84 -17.93
C TYR A 120 25.56 -1.04 -16.69
N LEU A 121 25.18 -1.94 -15.78
CA LEU A 121 25.96 -2.34 -14.60
C LEU A 121 26.38 -3.80 -14.73
N HIS A 122 27.38 -4.21 -13.93
CA HIS A 122 27.73 -5.62 -13.78
C HIS A 122 26.53 -6.44 -13.32
N ASP A 123 26.44 -7.71 -13.75
CA ASP A 123 25.31 -8.60 -13.44
C ASP A 123 25.04 -8.73 -11.94
N GLU A 124 26.07 -8.67 -11.08
CA GLU A 124 25.85 -8.76 -9.62
C GLU A 124 25.14 -7.53 -9.03
N VAL A 125 25.19 -6.39 -9.70
CA VAL A 125 24.63 -5.10 -9.24
C VAL A 125 23.40 -4.69 -10.04
N GLY A 126 23.38 -5.01 -11.34
CA GLY A 126 22.43 -4.49 -12.31
C GLY A 126 20.99 -4.91 -12.02
N GLY A 127 20.79 -6.12 -11.50
CA GLY A 127 19.49 -6.66 -11.13
C GLY A 127 19.20 -6.54 -9.63
N LEU A 128 18.03 -6.02 -9.28
CA LEU A 128 17.50 -6.09 -7.92
C LEU A 128 15.97 -6.09 -7.88
N LEU A 129 15.44 -6.58 -6.77
CA LEU A 129 14.04 -6.47 -6.41
C LEU A 129 13.89 -5.44 -5.29
N TRP A 130 13.03 -4.46 -5.48
CA TRP A 130 12.46 -3.70 -4.37
C TRP A 130 11.35 -4.53 -3.76
N TYR A 131 11.59 -5.16 -2.62
CA TYR A 131 10.72 -6.18 -2.04
C TYR A 131 10.00 -5.69 -0.78
N GLY A 132 8.72 -6.03 -0.65
CA GLY A 132 7.89 -5.73 0.51
C GLY A 132 6.88 -6.84 0.77
N VAL A 133 6.41 -6.95 2.02
CA VAL A 133 5.41 -7.94 2.45
C VAL A 133 4.09 -7.25 2.79
N ASP A 134 2.99 -8.02 2.81
CA ASP A 134 1.65 -7.57 3.15
C ASP A 134 1.09 -6.50 2.19
N ASP A 135 0.06 -5.75 2.60
CA ASP A 135 -0.63 -4.74 1.79
C ASP A 135 0.32 -3.66 1.26
N THR A 136 0.38 -3.48 -0.07
CA THR A 136 1.31 -2.53 -0.71
C THR A 136 1.18 -1.11 -0.19
N TYR A 137 -0.02 -0.67 0.24
CA TYR A 137 -0.26 0.69 0.74
C TYR A 137 0.51 0.96 2.04
N THR A 138 0.55 -0.05 2.91
CA THR A 138 1.19 -0.04 4.23
C THR A 138 2.46 -0.89 4.30
N SER A 139 2.97 -1.37 3.16
CA SER A 139 4.24 -2.11 3.06
C SER A 139 5.45 -1.16 3.04
N CYS A 140 6.68 -1.66 2.95
CA CYS A 140 7.88 -0.85 2.76
C CYS A 140 8.86 -1.62 1.90
N TYR A 141 9.24 -1.03 0.77
CA TYR A 141 10.18 -1.64 -0.14
C TYR A 141 11.61 -1.43 0.33
N PHE A 142 12.42 -2.49 0.31
CA PHE A 142 13.87 -2.42 0.44
C PHE A 142 14.53 -3.20 -0.72
N PRO A 143 15.76 -2.86 -1.11
CA PRO A 143 16.41 -3.50 -2.24
C PRO A 143 17.02 -4.86 -1.84
N ILE A 144 16.73 -5.88 -2.63
CA ILE A 144 17.36 -7.21 -2.62
C ILE A 144 18.09 -7.38 -3.95
N TYR A 145 19.42 -7.33 -3.94
CA TYR A 145 20.23 -7.52 -5.15
C TYR A 145 20.17 -8.98 -5.62
N CYS A 146 20.25 -9.22 -6.92
CA CYS A 146 20.11 -10.56 -7.47
C CYS A 146 21.26 -11.51 -7.10
N SER A 147 22.41 -10.98 -6.69
CA SER A 147 23.60 -11.77 -6.34
C SER A 147 23.69 -12.15 -4.86
N VAL A 148 22.75 -11.72 -4.01
CA VAL A 148 22.86 -11.96 -2.57
C VAL A 148 22.77 -13.44 -2.24
N THR A 149 23.51 -13.87 -1.21
CA THR A 149 23.55 -15.28 -0.79
C THR A 149 22.72 -15.56 0.46
N SER A 150 22.16 -14.53 1.09
CA SER A 150 21.20 -14.60 2.18
C SER A 150 20.14 -13.51 2.08
N ILE A 151 19.07 -13.66 2.87
CA ILE A 151 18.04 -12.66 3.09
C ILE A 151 17.90 -12.38 4.59
N PRO A 152 17.36 -11.21 4.99
CA PRO A 152 17.23 -10.90 6.40
C PRO A 152 16.32 -11.91 7.11
N LYS A 153 16.77 -12.41 8.26
CA LYS A 153 16.11 -13.52 8.98
C LYS A 153 14.62 -13.28 9.25
N ALA A 154 14.22 -12.04 9.50
CA ALA A 154 12.82 -11.67 9.73
C ALA A 154 11.90 -11.99 8.53
N TYR A 155 12.43 -11.98 7.30
CA TYR A 155 11.71 -12.31 6.08
C TYR A 155 11.75 -13.81 5.74
N ALA A 156 12.58 -14.59 6.44
CA ALA A 156 12.70 -16.04 6.27
C ALA A 156 11.87 -16.83 7.30
N VAL A 157 11.18 -16.14 8.22
CA VAL A 157 10.40 -16.77 9.30
C VAL A 157 8.97 -16.23 9.34
N GLY A 158 8.06 -17.08 9.79
CA GLY A 158 6.64 -16.77 9.93
C GLY A 158 5.86 -18.06 10.01
N ASP A 159 4.75 -18.03 10.74
CA ASP A 159 3.83 -19.15 10.85
C ASP A 159 2.41 -18.59 10.88
N MET A 160 1.50 -19.16 10.09
CA MET A 160 0.13 -18.64 9.99
C MET A 160 -0.70 -18.89 11.26
N SER A 161 -0.28 -19.83 12.11
CA SER A 161 -1.01 -20.20 13.33
C SER A 161 -0.55 -19.42 14.57
N HIS A 162 0.67 -18.86 14.56
CA HIS A 162 1.26 -18.17 15.71
C HIS A 162 1.85 -16.82 15.32
N TYR A 163 1.31 -15.77 15.96
CA TYR A 163 1.89 -14.42 15.86
C TYR A 163 3.32 -14.40 16.39
N SER A 164 4.22 -13.71 15.67
CA SER A 164 5.57 -13.44 16.14
C SER A 164 6.08 -12.12 15.61
N ALA A 165 6.43 -11.19 16.51
CA ALA A 165 7.09 -9.93 16.13
C ALA A 165 8.48 -10.14 15.50
N LYS A 166 9.04 -11.36 15.55
CA LYS A 166 10.29 -11.72 14.85
C LYS A 166 10.09 -11.94 13.34
N SER A 167 8.85 -12.16 12.91
CA SER A 167 8.49 -12.26 11.49
C SER A 167 8.15 -10.88 10.94
N ALA A 168 8.78 -10.53 9.82
CA ALA A 168 8.45 -9.31 9.10
C ALA A 168 6.97 -9.35 8.69
N TRP A 169 6.49 -10.46 8.13
CA TRP A 169 5.10 -10.59 7.69
C TRP A 169 4.10 -10.27 8.82
N TRP A 170 4.31 -10.81 10.03
CA TRP A 170 3.44 -10.51 11.17
C TRP A 170 3.58 -9.08 11.71
N ALA A 171 4.78 -8.48 11.66
CA ALA A 171 4.96 -7.09 12.06
C ALA A 171 4.20 -6.12 11.13
N PHE A 172 4.25 -6.37 9.81
CA PHE A 172 3.47 -5.63 8.82
C PHE A 172 1.97 -5.84 9.01
N ASN A 173 1.54 -7.10 9.14
CA ASN A 173 0.14 -7.44 9.33
C ASN A 173 -0.44 -6.82 10.61
N PHE A 174 0.32 -6.81 11.72
CA PHE A 174 -0.09 -6.14 12.96
C PHE A 174 -0.33 -4.64 12.75
N ALA A 175 0.64 -3.93 12.18
CA ALA A 175 0.52 -2.48 11.94
C ALA A 175 -0.65 -2.14 11.00
N ALA A 176 -0.79 -2.88 9.89
CA ALA A 176 -1.85 -2.67 8.91
C ALA A 176 -3.25 -2.97 9.47
N ASN A 177 -3.41 -4.09 10.17
CA ASN A 177 -4.71 -4.46 10.74
C ASN A 177 -5.10 -3.57 11.92
N TYR A 178 -4.15 -3.19 12.77
CA TYR A 178 -4.42 -2.26 13.86
C TYR A 178 -4.88 -0.90 13.33
N ALA A 179 -4.31 -0.43 12.21
CA ALA A 179 -4.72 0.80 11.56
C ALA A 179 -6.19 0.81 11.11
N ASN A 180 -6.81 -0.35 10.84
CA ASN A 180 -8.18 -0.41 10.31
C ASN A 180 -9.21 0.35 11.16
N GLY A 181 -9.05 0.41 12.49
CA GLY A 181 -9.98 1.09 13.40
C GLY A 181 -9.93 2.62 13.32
N ARG A 182 -8.81 3.20 12.89
CA ARG A 182 -8.62 4.65 12.70
C ARG A 182 -7.76 4.91 11.46
N TYR A 183 -8.16 4.32 10.34
CA TYR A 183 -7.33 4.16 9.15
C TYR A 183 -6.69 5.46 8.67
N GLN A 184 -7.48 6.51 8.40
CA GLN A 184 -6.95 7.79 7.92
C GLN A 184 -5.88 8.41 8.85
N ASP A 185 -6.01 8.22 10.17
CA ASP A 185 -5.06 8.75 11.14
C ASP A 185 -3.78 7.90 11.17
N MET A 186 -3.94 6.59 11.37
CA MET A 186 -2.80 5.68 11.56
C MET A 186 -2.02 5.47 10.27
N VAL A 187 -2.71 5.40 9.12
CA VAL A 187 -2.06 5.23 7.82
C VAL A 187 -1.16 6.42 7.50
N ALA A 188 -1.49 7.64 7.93
CA ALA A 188 -0.62 8.80 7.73
C ALA A 188 0.74 8.62 8.43
N ASP A 189 0.76 8.09 9.66
CA ASP A 189 2.00 7.78 10.36
C ASP A 189 2.76 6.61 9.72
N ILE A 190 2.05 5.55 9.29
CA ILE A 190 2.66 4.44 8.56
C ILE A 190 3.35 4.94 7.28
N ARG A 191 2.65 5.76 6.49
CA ARG A 191 3.15 6.33 5.23
C ARG A 191 4.33 7.29 5.47
N LYS A 192 4.36 7.98 6.61
CA LYS A 192 5.49 8.83 6.99
C LYS A 192 6.77 8.00 7.18
N VAL A 193 6.72 6.92 7.95
CA VAL A 193 7.87 6.02 8.16
C VAL A 193 8.26 5.30 6.87
N GLN A 194 7.27 4.82 6.11
CA GLN A 194 7.49 4.23 4.78
C GLN A 194 8.28 5.17 3.86
N LYS A 195 7.83 6.44 3.75
CA LYS A 195 8.46 7.44 2.89
C LYS A 195 9.87 7.78 3.36
N GLU A 196 10.08 7.93 4.67
CA GLU A 196 11.40 8.19 5.27
C GLU A 196 12.41 7.11 4.84
N LEU A 197 12.05 5.84 5.01
CA LEU A 197 12.91 4.71 4.68
C LEU A 197 13.15 4.57 3.17
N GLU A 198 12.08 4.53 2.37
CA GLU A 198 12.19 4.34 0.92
C GLU A 198 12.95 5.48 0.23
N THR A 199 12.72 6.72 0.64
CA THR A 199 13.48 7.87 0.13
C THR A 199 14.96 7.74 0.50
N GLY A 200 15.24 7.32 1.74
CA GLY A 200 16.61 7.06 2.19
C GLY A 200 17.31 5.98 1.36
N PHE A 201 16.64 4.86 1.10
CA PHE A 201 17.18 3.76 0.32
C PHE A 201 17.44 4.16 -1.14
N LEU A 202 16.46 4.82 -1.77
CA LEU A 202 16.60 5.32 -3.14
C LEU A 202 17.74 6.34 -3.26
N LYS A 203 17.88 7.24 -2.28
CA LYS A 203 18.96 8.24 -2.26
C LYS A 203 20.34 7.62 -2.07
N ASN A 204 20.46 6.60 -1.21
CA ASN A 204 21.74 6.00 -0.85
C ASN A 204 22.16 4.88 -1.82
N GLN A 205 21.25 4.34 -2.61
CA GLN A 205 21.51 3.26 -3.57
C GLN A 205 22.73 3.55 -4.48
N PRO A 206 22.84 4.71 -5.17
CA PRO A 206 23.99 4.97 -6.04
C PRO A 206 25.34 4.92 -5.31
N VAL A 207 25.37 5.34 -4.04
CA VAL A 207 26.60 5.33 -3.22
C VAL A 207 26.99 3.90 -2.86
N ALA A 208 26.02 3.09 -2.41
CA ALA A 208 26.26 1.67 -2.12
C ALA A 208 26.72 0.91 -3.38
N GLU A 209 26.12 1.21 -4.53
CA GLU A 209 26.49 0.57 -5.81
C GLU A 209 27.87 1.01 -6.28
N GLN A 210 28.25 2.27 -6.11
CA GLN A 210 29.60 2.74 -6.41
C GLN A 210 30.65 1.99 -5.57
N GLN A 211 30.36 1.76 -4.29
CA GLN A 211 31.23 0.95 -3.43
C GLN A 211 31.31 -0.51 -3.90
N ALA A 212 30.17 -1.12 -4.21
CA ALA A 212 30.11 -2.48 -4.73
C ALA A 212 30.88 -2.66 -6.05
N LEU A 213 30.82 -1.67 -6.95
CA LEU A 213 31.53 -1.68 -8.23
C LEU A 213 33.06 -1.56 -8.07
N ALA A 214 33.53 -0.95 -6.98
CA ALA A 214 34.96 -0.89 -6.65
C ALA A 214 35.51 -2.23 -6.11
N MET A 215 34.63 -3.13 -5.65
CA MET A 215 34.96 -4.47 -5.16
C MET A 215 34.92 -5.51 -6.28
N LYS A 216 35.52 -6.68 -6.06
CA LYS A 216 35.60 -7.78 -7.04
C LYS A 216 34.93 -9.05 -6.55
N GLY A 217 34.24 -9.75 -7.47
CA GLY A 217 33.74 -11.11 -7.26
C GLY A 217 33.03 -11.33 -5.92
N GLU A 218 33.58 -12.22 -5.09
CA GLU A 218 33.01 -12.59 -3.80
C GLU A 218 32.90 -11.42 -2.81
N GLU A 219 33.86 -10.48 -2.81
CA GLU A 219 33.83 -9.31 -1.92
C GLU A 219 32.61 -8.42 -2.22
N ARG A 220 32.34 -8.21 -3.51
CA ARG A 220 31.16 -7.47 -3.97
C ARG A 220 29.87 -8.16 -3.53
N ILE A 221 29.79 -9.48 -3.73
CA ILE A 221 28.62 -10.27 -3.35
C ILE A 221 28.39 -10.21 -1.83
N ALA A 222 29.45 -10.33 -1.04
CA ALA A 222 29.38 -10.23 0.42
C ALA A 222 28.91 -8.84 0.87
N PHE A 223 29.42 -7.77 0.26
CA PHE A 223 28.98 -6.40 0.52
C PHE A 223 27.49 -6.20 0.21
N LEU A 224 27.03 -6.62 -0.97
CA LEU A 224 25.62 -6.47 -1.38
C LEU A 224 24.68 -7.31 -0.51
N THR A 225 25.13 -8.49 -0.09
CA THR A 225 24.40 -9.36 0.85
C THR A 225 24.25 -8.66 2.19
N HIS A 226 25.35 -8.15 2.76
CA HIS A 226 25.33 -7.43 4.02
C HIS A 226 24.47 -6.15 3.95
N TYR A 227 24.56 -5.41 2.85
CA TYR A 227 23.76 -4.21 2.62
C TYR A 227 22.25 -4.55 2.59
N THR A 228 21.87 -5.57 1.82
CA THR A 228 20.47 -6.06 1.75
C THR A 228 19.96 -6.50 3.12
N ASP A 229 20.73 -7.32 3.83
CA ASP A 229 20.36 -7.80 5.17
C ASP A 229 20.19 -6.64 6.17
N SER A 230 21.09 -5.65 6.13
CA SER A 230 21.03 -4.49 7.01
C SER A 230 19.78 -3.64 6.76
N LEU A 231 19.42 -3.40 5.50
CA LEU A 231 18.22 -2.62 5.17
C LEU A 231 16.94 -3.37 5.52
N GLY A 232 16.86 -4.68 5.25
CA GLY A 232 15.68 -5.46 5.63
C GLY A 232 15.52 -5.56 7.15
N ASN A 233 16.61 -5.73 7.91
CA ASN A 233 16.56 -5.70 9.38
C ASN A 233 16.11 -4.33 9.91
N LEU A 234 16.57 -3.22 9.30
CA LEU A 234 16.11 -1.88 9.65
C LEU A 234 14.61 -1.72 9.39
N VAL A 235 14.11 -2.13 8.22
CA VAL A 235 12.68 -2.07 7.89
C VAL A 235 11.86 -2.87 8.91
N HIS A 236 12.26 -4.11 9.19
CA HIS A 236 11.57 -4.95 10.18
C HIS A 236 11.53 -4.30 11.56
N GLN A 237 12.67 -3.82 12.06
CA GLN A 237 12.74 -3.12 13.34
C GLN A 237 11.80 -1.92 13.38
N ARG A 238 11.85 -1.06 12.35
CA ARG A 238 11.02 0.14 12.26
C ARG A 238 9.53 -0.20 12.18
N TRP A 239 9.16 -1.33 11.59
CA TRP A 239 7.76 -1.78 11.55
C TRP A 239 7.25 -2.29 12.90
N VAL A 240 8.08 -3.00 13.65
CA VAL A 240 7.76 -3.41 15.03
C VAL A 240 7.58 -2.18 15.92
N GLU A 241 8.51 -1.22 15.86
CA GLU A 241 8.43 0.04 16.61
C GLU A 241 7.19 0.85 16.21
N LEU A 242 6.89 0.92 14.92
CA LEU A 242 5.70 1.59 14.38
C LEU A 242 4.43 0.97 14.94
N GLY A 243 4.28 -0.36 14.90
CA GLY A 243 3.13 -1.05 15.49
C GLY A 243 2.94 -0.71 16.96
N ASN A 244 4.01 -0.78 17.76
CA ASN A 244 3.97 -0.41 19.19
C ASN A 244 3.58 1.06 19.40
N SER A 245 4.06 1.96 18.55
CA SER A 245 3.74 3.39 18.61
C SER A 245 2.28 3.66 18.28
N LEU A 246 1.68 2.95 17.32
CA LEU A 246 0.28 3.13 16.95
C LEU A 246 -0.64 2.80 18.12
N VAL A 247 -0.37 1.71 18.85
CA VAL A 247 -1.14 1.31 20.04
C VAL A 247 -1.13 2.39 21.11
N THR A 248 0.03 2.99 21.36
CA THR A 248 0.18 3.97 22.45
C THR A 248 -0.20 5.39 22.06
N LYS A 249 -0.18 5.72 20.75
CA LYS A 249 -0.57 7.02 20.22
C LYS A 249 -2.08 7.11 19.99
N TYR A 250 -2.70 6.02 19.52
CA TYR A 250 -4.13 5.94 19.18
C TYR A 250 -4.85 4.97 20.11
N ASN A 251 -4.96 5.37 21.38
CA ASN A 251 -5.55 4.54 22.42
C ASN A 251 -7.01 4.95 22.66
N ASP A 252 -7.91 4.00 22.50
CA ASP A 252 -9.35 4.16 22.62
C ASP A 252 -9.88 5.31 21.73
N GLY A 253 -10.64 6.25 22.30
CA GLY A 253 -11.16 7.43 21.61
C GLY A 253 -10.15 8.58 21.44
N TYR A 254 -8.92 8.42 21.95
CA TYR A 254 -7.97 9.51 22.08
C TYR A 254 -6.77 9.39 21.12
N VAL A 255 -6.14 10.53 20.87
CA VAL A 255 -4.90 10.63 20.08
C VAL A 255 -3.89 11.47 20.84
N LYS A 256 -2.64 11.02 20.91
CA LYS A 256 -1.55 11.84 21.42
C LYS A 256 -1.04 12.80 20.33
N ASP A 257 -0.99 14.08 20.66
CA ASP A 257 -0.40 15.11 19.79
C ASP A 257 1.14 15.05 19.79
N SER A 258 1.79 15.96 19.07
CA SER A 258 3.25 16.04 18.99
C SER A 258 3.93 16.37 20.31
N ALA A 259 3.20 16.89 21.29
CA ALA A 259 3.66 17.17 22.65
C ALA A 259 3.27 16.05 23.64
N MET A 260 2.85 14.89 23.13
CA MET A 260 2.41 13.71 23.91
C MET A 260 1.16 13.95 24.76
N ARG A 261 0.39 15.01 24.48
CA ARG A 261 -0.84 15.31 25.20
C ARG A 261 -1.99 14.51 24.61
N VAL A 262 -2.79 13.90 25.48
CA VAL A 262 -3.97 13.12 25.09
C VAL A 262 -5.09 14.07 24.66
N GLN A 263 -5.57 13.92 23.43
CA GLN A 263 -6.66 14.72 22.87
C GLN A 263 -7.83 13.81 22.46
N PRO A 264 -9.08 14.18 22.78
CA PRO A 264 -10.23 13.49 22.19
C PRO A 264 -10.25 13.76 20.69
N LYS A 265 -10.65 12.77 19.89
CA LYS A 265 -10.83 12.97 18.46
C LYS A 265 -12.16 12.40 18.00
N ALA A 266 -13.08 13.32 17.73
CA ALA A 266 -14.42 13.02 17.26
C ALA A 266 -14.41 12.40 15.85
N TYR A 267 -15.55 11.83 15.45
CA TYR A 267 -15.76 11.42 14.07
C TYR A 267 -15.69 12.62 13.11
N PRO A 268 -15.30 12.39 11.84
CA PRO A 268 -15.35 13.43 10.82
C PRO A 268 -16.75 14.04 10.70
N GLU A 269 -16.81 15.35 10.45
CA GLU A 269 -18.07 16.09 10.35
C GLU A 269 -19.03 15.47 9.31
N GLU A 270 -18.49 15.05 8.16
CA GLU A 270 -19.28 14.40 7.11
C GLU A 270 -19.92 13.08 7.56
N TRP A 271 -19.24 12.34 8.45
CA TRP A 271 -19.80 11.14 9.07
C TRP A 271 -20.93 11.47 10.05
N LEU A 272 -20.74 12.51 10.86
CA LEU A 272 -21.79 13.00 11.77
C LEU A 272 -23.03 13.47 11.00
N LYS A 273 -22.84 14.21 9.90
CA LYS A 273 -23.92 14.61 8.99
C LYS A 273 -24.60 13.39 8.35
N TYR A 274 -23.84 12.37 7.96
CA TYR A 274 -24.41 11.12 7.47
C TYR A 274 -25.31 10.45 8.52
N ILE A 275 -24.83 10.31 9.76
CA ILE A 275 -25.61 9.74 10.88
C ILE A 275 -26.90 10.55 11.10
N ILE A 276 -26.81 11.88 11.17
CA ILE A 276 -27.97 12.76 11.36
C ILE A 276 -28.99 12.59 10.22
N ARG A 277 -28.55 12.41 8.97
CA ARG A 277 -29.48 12.16 7.84
C ARG A 277 -30.24 10.84 7.98
N GLN A 278 -29.61 9.80 8.55
CA GLN A 278 -30.26 8.51 8.77
C GLN A 278 -31.22 8.54 9.97
N GLU A 279 -30.84 9.23 11.05
CA GLU A 279 -31.60 9.25 12.31
C GLU A 279 -31.76 10.69 12.87
N PRO A 280 -32.49 11.58 12.19
CA PRO A 280 -32.47 13.03 12.46
C PRO A 280 -32.97 13.44 13.84
N LYS A 281 -33.86 12.64 14.44
CA LYS A 281 -34.44 12.93 15.77
C LYS A 281 -33.68 12.28 16.92
N LYS A 282 -32.96 11.18 16.68
CA LYS A 282 -32.41 10.34 17.75
C LYS A 282 -31.30 11.02 18.54
N TYR A 283 -30.46 11.79 17.84
CA TYR A 283 -29.30 12.48 18.41
C TYR A 283 -29.55 13.97 18.67
N LEU A 284 -30.76 14.46 18.37
CA LEU A 284 -31.14 15.85 18.60
C LEU A 284 -31.36 16.07 20.10
N ILE A 285 -30.57 16.95 20.69
CA ILE A 285 -30.82 17.44 22.05
C ILE A 285 -31.73 18.66 21.92
N ASN A 286 -32.99 18.51 22.32
CA ASN A 286 -33.91 19.65 22.41
C ASN A 286 -33.40 20.62 23.48
N LYS A 287 -33.10 21.85 23.07
CA LYS A 287 -32.80 22.95 23.97
C LYS A 287 -34.06 23.77 24.23
#